data_AF-A0A562YFV7-F1
#
_entry.id   AF-A0A562YFV7-F1
#
_cell.length_a   1.000
_cell.length_b   1.000
_cell.length_c   1.000
_cell.angle_alpha   90.00
_cell.angle_beta   90.00
_cell.angle_gamma   90.00
#
_symmetry.space_group_name_H-M   'P 1'
#
loop_
_entity.id
_entity.type
_entity.pdbx_description
1 polymer ?
#
loop_
_entity_poly.entity_id
_entity_poly.type
_entity_poly.pdbx_seq_one_letter_code
_entity_poly.pdbx_strand_id
1 'polypeptide(L)'
;MNKALKFLILFVLFGLLILIRAFENELFYDPYLTFFKNDYLYIDSPRREVAKLVFFTTLRYALNTMISLAILFVFFRSKSVIKFSLLIYAFAYFILMTAYLYFVINPKQDDYYLFFNIRRFLIQPIFLLLLIPAFYYHKIKN
;
A
#
# COMPACT_ATOMS: atom_id res chain seq x y z
N MET A 1 -23.93 14.87 0.13
CA MET A 1 -22.91 15.71 -0.54
C MET A 1 -23.51 16.13 -1.87
N ASN A 2 -23.25 17.34 -2.33
CA ASN A 2 -23.47 17.65 -3.74
C ASN A 2 -22.66 16.64 -4.59
N LYS A 3 -23.25 16.11 -5.66
CA LYS A 3 -22.61 15.15 -6.56
C LYS A 3 -21.30 15.72 -7.11
N ALA A 4 -21.28 17.00 -7.49
CA ALA A 4 -20.09 17.69 -7.98
C ALA A 4 -18.96 17.70 -6.94
N LEU A 5 -19.28 18.06 -5.69
CA LEU A 5 -18.32 18.06 -4.58
C LEU A 5 -17.78 16.64 -4.30
N LYS A 6 -18.63 15.61 -4.44
CA LYS A 6 -18.18 14.21 -4.30
C LYS A 6 -17.12 13.86 -5.34
N PHE A 7 -17.37 14.16 -6.61
CA PHE A 7 -16.42 13.87 -7.67
C PHE A 7 -15.13 14.66 -7.53
N LEU A 8 -15.21 15.94 -7.15
CA LEU A 8 -14.02 16.77 -6.92
C LEU A 8 -13.13 16.17 -5.81
N ILE A 9 -13.72 15.81 -4.67
CA ILE A 9 -12.96 15.21 -3.56
C ILE A 9 -12.33 13.89 -3.98
N LEU A 10 -13.07 13.02 -4.69
CA LEU A 10 -12.52 11.75 -5.17
C LEU A 10 -11.37 11.98 -6.16
N PHE A 11 -11.51 12.93 -7.09
CA PHE A 11 -10.46 13.27 -8.04
C PHE A 11 -9.17 13.70 -7.34
N VAL A 12 -9.29 14.57 -6.33
CA VAL A 12 -8.14 14.99 -5.50
C VAL A 12 -7.53 13.81 -4.76
N LEU A 13 -8.33 12.96 -4.11
CA LEU A 13 -7.82 11.81 -3.36
C LEU A 13 -7.11 10.78 -4.24
N PHE A 14 -7.67 10.46 -5.42
CA PHE A 14 -6.99 9.60 -6.39
C PHE A 14 -5.73 10.26 -6.95
N GLY A 15 -5.77 11.58 -7.20
CA GLY A 15 -4.59 12.36 -7.57
C GLY A 15 -3.47 12.23 -6.53
N LEU A 16 -3.79 12.34 -5.23
CA LEU A 16 -2.82 12.16 -4.15
C LEU A 16 -2.19 10.76 -4.14
N LEU A 17 -2.98 9.69 -4.40
CA LEU A 17 -2.43 8.33 -4.54
C LEU A 17 -1.44 8.24 -5.72
N ILE A 18 -1.76 8.88 -6.84
CA ILE A 18 -0.88 8.93 -8.02
C ILE A 18 0.40 9.70 -7.69
N LEU A 19 0.31 10.81 -6.95
CA LEU A 19 1.47 11.60 -6.54
C LEU A 19 2.42 10.80 -5.65
N ILE A 20 1.89 10.05 -4.67
CA ILE A 20 2.70 9.15 -3.83
C ILE A 20 3.47 8.14 -4.69
N ARG A 21 2.84 7.63 -5.76
CA ARG A 21 3.44 6.69 -6.69
C ARG A 21 4.47 7.34 -7.63
N ALA A 22 4.21 8.56 -8.10
CA ALA A 22 5.08 9.29 -9.01
C ALA A 22 6.37 9.74 -8.33
N PHE A 23 6.25 10.24 -7.10
CA PHE A 23 7.37 10.71 -6.29
C PHE A 23 7.99 9.62 -5.40
N GLU A 24 7.77 8.34 -5.73
CA GLU A 24 8.21 7.23 -4.87
C GLU A 24 9.74 7.14 -4.72
N ASN A 25 10.49 7.60 -5.73
CA ASN A 25 11.96 7.59 -5.74
C ASN A 25 12.57 8.74 -4.90
N GLU A 26 11.87 9.87 -4.84
CA GLU A 26 12.36 11.10 -4.21
C GLU A 26 11.93 11.19 -2.75
N LEU A 27 10.69 10.80 -2.44
CA LEU A 27 10.10 10.94 -1.10
C LEU A 27 10.45 9.80 -0.15
N PHE A 28 10.87 8.64 -0.67
CA PHE A 28 11.02 7.44 0.13
C PHE A 28 12.32 6.71 -0.17
N TYR A 29 13.02 6.33 0.88
CA TYR A 29 14.20 5.47 0.76
C TYR A 29 13.79 4.01 0.51
N ASP A 30 13.98 3.53 -0.72
CA ASP A 30 13.80 2.12 -1.07
C ASP A 30 14.88 1.64 -2.07
N PRO A 31 16.01 1.09 -1.59
CA PRO A 31 17.08 0.59 -2.46
C PRO A 31 16.63 -0.61 -3.32
N TYR A 32 15.54 -1.30 -2.94
CA TYR A 32 15.02 -2.38 -3.76
C TYR A 32 14.32 -1.89 -5.02
N LEU A 33 13.91 -0.63 -5.04
CA LEU A 33 13.22 -0.11 -6.22
C LEU A 33 14.16 -0.10 -7.43
N THR A 34 15.42 0.25 -7.21
CA THR A 34 16.50 0.18 -8.22
C THR A 34 16.98 -1.26 -8.42
N PHE A 35 17.07 -2.06 -7.36
CA PHE A 35 17.43 -3.48 -7.45
C PHE A 35 16.52 -4.25 -8.42
N PHE A 36 15.20 -4.18 -8.22
CA PHE A 36 14.22 -4.87 -9.06
C PHE A 36 14.07 -4.28 -10.47
N LYS A 37 14.64 -3.11 -10.75
CA LYS A 37 14.72 -2.55 -12.12
C LYS A 37 15.91 -3.11 -12.92
N ASN A 38 16.93 -3.63 -12.23
CA ASN A 38 18.09 -4.28 -12.84
C ASN A 38 17.88 -5.81 -12.88
N ASP A 39 18.86 -6.57 -13.35
CA ASP A 39 18.84 -8.05 -13.37
C ASP A 39 18.92 -8.66 -11.95
N TYR A 40 17.85 -8.45 -11.17
CA TYR A 40 17.73 -8.83 -9.77
C TYR A 40 17.80 -10.34 -9.55
N LEU A 41 17.59 -11.15 -10.59
CA LEU A 41 17.71 -12.61 -10.53
C LEU A 41 19.16 -13.08 -10.42
N TYR A 42 20.13 -12.23 -10.75
CA TYR A 42 21.55 -12.59 -10.81
C TYR A 42 22.45 -11.73 -9.91
N ILE A 43 21.89 -10.78 -9.18
CA ILE A 43 22.63 -9.82 -8.35
C ILE A 43 22.29 -10.04 -6.87
N ASP A 44 23.29 -9.94 -6.01
CA ASP A 44 23.10 -9.97 -4.56
C ASP A 44 22.28 -8.79 -4.07
N SER A 45 21.54 -9.01 -2.98
CA SER A 45 20.77 -7.95 -2.37
C SER A 45 21.64 -6.71 -2.08
N PRO A 46 21.14 -5.48 -2.35
CA PRO A 46 21.88 -4.26 -2.07
C PRO A 46 22.20 -4.12 -0.58
N ARG A 47 23.21 -3.34 -0.20
CA ARG A 47 23.41 -2.91 1.19
C ARG A 47 22.21 -2.06 1.63
N ARG A 48 21.61 -2.41 2.76
CA ARG A 48 20.34 -1.83 3.22
C ARG A 48 20.51 -1.30 4.64
N GLU A 49 20.08 -0.06 4.87
CA GLU A 49 19.79 0.41 6.23
C GLU A 49 18.39 -0.05 6.60
N VAL A 50 18.30 -1.16 7.34
CA VAL A 50 17.02 -1.83 7.63
C VAL A 50 16.06 -0.89 8.36
N ALA A 51 16.53 -0.12 9.33
CA ALA A 51 15.69 0.82 10.08
C ALA A 51 15.10 1.92 9.19
N LYS A 52 15.91 2.52 8.32
CA LYS A 52 15.48 3.57 7.39
C LYS A 52 14.47 3.02 6.38
N LEU A 53 14.77 1.86 5.81
CA LEU A 53 13.88 1.15 4.89
C LEU A 53 12.52 0.81 5.50
N VAL A 54 12.52 0.27 6.72
CA VAL A 54 11.30 -0.04 7.48
C VAL A 54 10.48 1.22 7.68
N PHE A 55 11.11 2.30 8.16
CA PHE A 55 10.44 3.57 8.41
C PHE A 55 9.76 4.13 7.15
N PHE A 56 10.46 4.20 6.02
CA PHE A 56 9.88 4.71 4.78
C PHE A 56 8.80 3.80 4.19
N THR A 57 8.94 2.47 4.31
CA THR A 57 7.87 1.53 3.94
C THR A 57 6.63 1.70 4.81
N THR A 58 6.81 1.85 6.12
CA THR A 58 5.71 2.12 7.06
C THR A 58 5.03 3.45 6.76
N LEU A 59 5.80 4.51 6.53
CA LEU A 59 5.26 5.83 6.18
C LEU A 59 4.43 5.77 4.90
N ARG A 60 4.93 5.07 3.88
CA ARG A 60 4.22 4.91 2.61
C ARG A 60 2.93 4.10 2.79
N TYR A 61 2.98 3.01 3.56
CA TYR A 61 1.79 2.22 3.89
C TYR A 61 0.74 3.08 4.62
N ALA A 62 1.17 3.87 5.60
CA ALA A 62 0.30 4.74 6.39
C ALA A 62 -0.38 5.81 5.51
N LEU A 63 0.38 6.50 4.66
CA LEU A 63 -0.15 7.52 3.74
C LEU A 63 -1.18 6.93 2.76
N ASN A 64 -0.84 5.80 2.13
CA ASN A 64 -1.78 5.10 1.25
C ASN A 64 -3.04 4.65 1.99
N THR A 65 -2.89 4.13 3.21
CA THR A 65 -4.02 3.72 4.05
C THR A 65 -4.91 4.90 4.41
N MET A 66 -4.34 6.03 4.84
CA MET A 66 -5.11 7.23 5.21
C MET A 66 -5.94 7.74 4.02
N ILE A 67 -5.33 7.84 2.83
CA ILE A 67 -6.04 8.28 1.62
C ILE A 67 -7.08 7.24 1.20
N SER A 68 -6.76 5.95 1.27
CA SER A 68 -7.70 4.88 0.94
C SER A 68 -8.92 4.86 1.86
N LEU A 69 -8.73 5.06 3.17
CA LEU A 69 -9.83 5.19 4.12
C LEU A 69 -10.68 6.44 3.85
N ALA A 70 -10.05 7.56 3.47
CA ALA A 70 -10.78 8.76 3.06
C ALA A 70 -11.63 8.51 1.80
N ILE A 71 -11.10 7.78 0.81
CA ILE A 71 -11.85 7.37 -0.38
C ILE A 71 -13.06 6.50 0.00
N LEU A 72 -12.84 5.46 0.81
CA LEU A 72 -13.93 4.60 1.30
C LEU A 72 -14.98 5.40 2.08
N PHE A 73 -14.57 6.40 2.85
CA PHE A 73 -15.50 7.26 3.59
C PHE A 73 -16.36 8.09 2.65
N VAL A 74 -15.78 8.63 1.57
CA VAL A 74 -16.52 9.39 0.55
C VAL A 74 -17.49 8.49 -0.24
N PHE A 75 -17.11 7.24 -0.52
CA PHE A 75 -17.95 6.28 -1.22
C PHE A 75 -19.14 5.80 -0.38
N PHE A 76 -18.87 5.27 0.81
CA PHE A 76 -19.85 4.57 1.63
C PHE A 76 -20.47 5.43 2.73
N ARG A 77 -19.77 6.47 3.18
CA ARG A 77 -20.20 7.38 4.28
C ARG A 77 -20.63 6.66 5.56
N SER A 78 -20.12 5.46 5.79
CA SER A 78 -20.45 4.63 6.94
C SER A 78 -19.25 4.51 7.87
N LYS A 79 -19.43 4.88 9.14
CA LYS A 79 -18.40 4.70 10.18
C LYS A 79 -18.07 3.22 10.40
N SER A 80 -19.02 2.31 10.18
CA SER A 80 -18.80 0.87 10.30
C SER A 80 -17.81 0.37 9.23
N VAL A 81 -18.00 0.78 7.98
CA VAL A 81 -17.09 0.45 6.86
C VAL A 81 -15.67 0.91 7.15
N ILE A 82 -15.49 2.12 7.71
CA ILE A 82 -14.17 2.65 8.06
C ILE A 82 -13.53 1.88 9.19
N LYS A 83 -14.26 1.57 10.27
CA LYS A 83 -13.73 0.77 11.39
C LYS A 83 -13.29 -0.62 10.93
N PHE A 84 -14.10 -1.28 10.11
CA PHE A 84 -13.76 -2.60 9.56
C PHE A 84 -12.57 -2.54 8.62
N SER A 85 -12.53 -1.54 7.73
CA SER A 85 -11.38 -1.32 6.84
C SER A 85 -10.11 -1.08 7.63
N LEU A 86 -10.15 -0.21 8.65
CA LEU A 86 -9.00 0.08 9.50
C LEU A 86 -8.44 -1.19 10.15
N LEU A 87 -9.31 -2.08 10.63
CA LEU A 87 -8.89 -3.37 11.19
C LEU A 87 -8.19 -4.24 10.14
N ILE A 88 -8.74 -4.31 8.92
CA ILE A 88 -8.11 -5.07 7.81
C ILE A 88 -6.74 -4.49 7.46
N TYR A 89 -6.62 -3.17 7.29
CA TYR A 89 -5.34 -2.52 7.00
C TYR A 89 -4.34 -2.76 8.14
N ALA A 90 -4.75 -2.59 9.41
CA ALA A 90 -3.85 -2.83 10.53
C ALA A 90 -3.36 -4.29 10.56
N PHE A 91 -4.27 -5.25 10.41
CA PHE A 91 -3.92 -6.67 10.41
C PHE A 91 -3.02 -7.04 9.22
N ALA A 92 -3.36 -6.58 8.03
CA ALA A 92 -2.56 -6.78 6.83
C ALA A 92 -1.16 -6.17 6.97
N TYR A 93 -1.04 -5.00 7.57
CA TYR A 93 0.26 -4.36 7.84
C TYR A 93 1.17 -5.26 8.68
N PHE A 94 0.70 -5.77 9.82
CA PHE A 94 1.54 -6.61 10.68
C PHE A 94 1.99 -7.90 9.99
N ILE A 95 1.08 -8.56 9.28
CA ILE A 95 1.42 -9.79 8.54
C ILE A 95 2.42 -9.51 7.43
N LEU A 96 2.11 -8.55 6.55
CA LEU A 96 2.94 -8.25 5.39
C LEU A 96 4.29 -7.66 5.80
N MET A 97 4.33 -6.83 6.83
CA MET A 97 5.57 -6.23 7.31
C MET A 97 6.49 -7.28 7.94
N THR A 98 5.93 -8.23 8.69
CA THR A 98 6.70 -9.37 9.23
C THR A 98 7.27 -10.23 8.10
N ALA A 99 6.45 -10.56 7.11
CA ALA A 99 6.90 -11.31 5.93
C ALA A 99 7.97 -10.53 5.13
N TYR A 100 7.78 -9.22 4.95
CA TYR A 100 8.74 -8.33 4.29
C TYR A 100 10.09 -8.32 5.02
N LEU A 101 10.09 -8.18 6.34
CA LEU A 101 11.30 -8.21 7.17
C LEU A 101 12.05 -9.54 7.09
N TYR A 102 11.34 -10.65 7.04
CA TYR A 102 11.95 -11.98 6.87
C TYR A 102 12.81 -12.04 5.59
N PHE A 103 12.29 -11.57 4.45
CA PHE A 103 13.04 -11.51 3.19
C PHE A 103 14.16 -10.46 3.19
N VAL A 104 13.99 -9.36 3.94
CA VAL A 104 15.03 -8.34 4.10
C VAL A 104 16.21 -8.86 4.92
N ILE A 105 15.99 -9.79 5.84
CA ILE A 105 17.07 -10.38 6.66
C ILE A 105 17.67 -11.60 5.96
N ASN A 106 16.84 -12.41 5.30
CA ASN A 106 17.25 -13.65 4.62
C ASN A 106 16.97 -13.57 3.10
N PRO A 107 17.72 -12.78 2.33
CA PRO A 107 17.53 -12.71 0.89
C PRO A 107 17.96 -14.03 0.24
N LYS A 108 17.02 -14.70 -0.44
CA LYS A 108 17.30 -15.85 -1.31
C LYS A 108 16.78 -15.53 -2.71
N GLN A 109 17.56 -15.85 -3.74
CA GLN A 109 17.20 -15.55 -5.13
C GLN A 109 15.87 -16.21 -5.54
N ASP A 110 15.64 -17.45 -5.12
CA ASP A 110 14.40 -18.20 -5.38
C ASP A 110 13.15 -17.48 -4.86
N ASP A 111 13.31 -16.69 -3.79
CA ASP A 111 12.22 -16.01 -3.09
C ASP A 111 11.99 -14.57 -3.59
N TYR A 112 12.82 -14.05 -4.51
CA TYR A 112 12.72 -12.65 -4.96
C TYR A 112 11.38 -12.32 -5.63
N TYR A 113 10.78 -13.28 -6.32
CA TYR A 113 9.44 -13.10 -6.88
C TYR A 113 8.39 -12.89 -5.79
N LEU A 114 8.44 -13.70 -4.72
CA LEU A 114 7.51 -13.59 -3.60
C LEU A 114 7.72 -12.27 -2.84
N PHE A 115 8.98 -11.93 -2.56
CA PHE A 115 9.35 -10.68 -1.88
C PHE A 115 8.85 -9.45 -2.65
N PHE A 116 9.00 -9.45 -3.97
CA PHE A 116 8.50 -8.38 -4.83
C PHE A 116 6.98 -8.20 -4.74
N ASN A 117 6.22 -9.30 -4.71
CA ASN A 117 4.77 -9.24 -4.58
C ASN A 117 4.35 -8.72 -3.20
N ILE A 118 4.96 -9.20 -2.12
CA ILE A 118 4.71 -8.69 -0.75
C ILE A 118 4.96 -7.18 -0.68
N ARG A 119 6.07 -6.73 -1.26
CA ARG A 119 6.40 -5.30 -1.32
C ARG A 119 5.31 -4.50 -2.03
N ARG A 120 4.73 -5.00 -3.13
CA ARG A 120 3.63 -4.32 -3.83
C ARG A 120 2.38 -4.17 -2.96
N PHE A 121 2.02 -5.17 -2.16
CA PHE A 121 0.89 -5.07 -1.22
C PHE A 121 1.10 -4.01 -0.13
N LEU A 122 2.34 -3.78 0.30
CA LEU A 122 2.68 -2.73 1.27
C LEU A 122 2.74 -1.33 0.63
N ILE A 123 3.26 -1.24 -0.58
CA ILE A 123 3.59 0.04 -1.23
C ILE A 123 2.41 0.60 -2.04
N GLN A 124 1.55 -0.26 -2.59
CA GLN A 124 0.46 0.13 -3.49
C GLN A 124 -0.89 0.02 -2.79
N PRO A 125 -1.89 0.85 -3.16
CA PRO A 125 -3.23 0.83 -2.57
C PRO A 125 -4.08 -0.36 -3.08
N ILE A 126 -3.53 -1.58 -3.11
CA ILE A 126 -4.22 -2.78 -3.62
C ILE A 126 -5.44 -3.12 -2.74
N PHE A 127 -5.32 -2.95 -1.43
CA PHE A 127 -6.45 -3.15 -0.50
C PHE A 127 -7.64 -2.25 -0.82
N LEU A 128 -7.42 -1.02 -1.29
CA LEU A 128 -8.51 -0.13 -1.68
C LEU A 128 -9.31 -0.72 -2.85
N LEU A 129 -8.61 -1.23 -3.86
CA LEU A 129 -9.23 -1.88 -5.02
C LEU A 129 -10.03 -3.11 -4.63
N LEU A 130 -9.58 -3.87 -3.61
CA LEU A 130 -10.30 -5.03 -3.10
C LEU A 130 -11.51 -4.65 -2.25
N LEU A 131 -11.37 -3.64 -1.38
CA LEU A 131 -12.39 -3.26 -0.40
C LEU A 131 -13.59 -2.56 -1.04
N ILE A 132 -13.39 -1.74 -2.08
CA ILE A 132 -14.48 -1.05 -2.78
C ILE A 132 -15.57 -2.04 -3.26
N PRO A 133 -15.27 -3.06 -4.09
CA PRO A 133 -16.27 -4.01 -4.55
C PRO A 133 -16.82 -4.85 -3.38
N ALA A 134 -15.97 -5.26 -2.43
CA ALA A 134 -16.41 -6.05 -1.28
C ALA A 134 -17.53 -5.36 -0.47
N PHE A 135 -17.35 -4.08 -0.14
CA PHE A 135 -18.39 -3.31 0.55
C PHE A 135 -19.56 -2.93 -0.35
N TYR A 136 -19.32 -2.75 -1.65
CA TYR A 136 -20.39 -2.49 -2.61
C TYR A 136 -21.37 -3.67 -2.69
N TYR A 137 -20.86 -4.90 -2.80
CA TYR A 137 -21.68 -6.11 -2.74
C TYR A 137 -22.39 -6.29 -1.40
N HIS A 138 -21.71 -6.02 -0.29
CA HIS A 138 -22.32 -6.10 1.03
C HIS A 138 -23.52 -5.13 1.17
N LYS A 139 -23.39 -3.92 0.61
CA LYS A 139 -24.47 -2.92 0.62
C LYS A 139 -25.64 -3.29 -0.29
N ILE A 140 -25.44 -4.09 -1.34
CA ILE A 140 -26.54 -4.54 -2.21
C ILE A 140 -27.36 -5.63 -1.52
N LYS A 141 -26.71 -6.46 -0.69
CA LYS A 141 -27.34 -7.62 -0.05
C LYS A 141 -28.16 -7.26 1.20
N ASN A 142 -27.93 -6.08 1.78
CA ASN A 142 -28.64 -5.54 2.95
C ASN A 142 -29.41 -4.27 2.56
#